data_AF-A0A345R933-F1
#
_entry.id   AF-A0A345R933-F1
#
_cell.length_a   1.000
_cell.length_b   1.000
_cell.length_c   1.000
_cell.angle_alpha   90.00
_cell.angle_beta   90.00
_cell.angle_gamma   90.00
#
_symmetry.space_group_name_H-M   'P 1'
#
loop_
_entity.id
_entity.type
_entity.pdbx_description
1 polymer ?
#
loop_
_entity_poly.entity_id
_entity_poly.type
_entity_poly.pdbx_seq_one_letter_code
_entity_poly.pdbx_strand_id
1 'polypeptide(L)'
;MRFKKGQSGNPRGRPVMSPEVREALRAGGEVAVRRMGDLLDDDAAWGPAGWLSPMEQIKLLAVAHERAFGRAVAVSLDQQFPGAGDRALASDQHRRLAALIPKH
;
A
#
# COMPACT_ATOMS: atom_id res chain seq x y z
N MET A 1 28.46 -9.49 27.95
CA MET A 1 26.99 -9.73 27.87
C MET A 1 26.69 -10.38 26.54
N ARG A 2 25.99 -11.54 26.50
CA ARG A 2 25.76 -12.29 25.26
C ARG A 2 24.32 -12.04 24.80
N PHE A 3 24.13 -11.15 23.84
CA PHE A 3 22.83 -10.90 23.23
C PHE A 3 22.45 -12.04 22.27
N LYS A 4 21.20 -12.52 22.38
CA LYS A 4 20.63 -13.61 21.57
C LYS A 4 19.87 -13.05 20.35
N LYS A 5 19.77 -13.86 19.30
CA LYS A 5 19.12 -13.54 18.00
C LYS A 5 17.72 -12.92 18.21
N GLY A 6 17.51 -11.71 17.69
CA GLY A 6 16.25 -10.94 17.80
C GLY A 6 16.33 -9.54 18.44
N GLN A 7 17.52 -8.92 18.56
CA GLN A 7 17.68 -7.56 19.09
C GLN A 7 17.07 -6.46 18.19
N SER A 8 15.74 -6.42 18.14
CA SER A 8 14.97 -5.21 18.41
C SER A 8 14.76 -5.15 19.92
N GLY A 9 14.61 -3.96 20.51
CA GLY A 9 14.56 -3.71 21.96
C GLY A 9 13.43 -4.37 22.77
N ASN A 10 12.85 -5.48 22.29
CA ASN A 10 11.86 -6.28 23.02
C ASN A 10 12.38 -7.72 23.24
N PRO A 11 12.84 -8.08 24.45
CA PRO A 11 13.33 -9.43 24.77
C PRO A 11 12.27 -10.53 24.65
N ARG A 12 10.99 -10.18 24.49
CA ARG A 12 9.87 -11.12 24.28
C ARG A 12 9.46 -11.27 22.79
N GLY A 13 10.11 -10.57 21.86
CA GLY A 13 9.74 -10.56 20.45
C GLY A 13 8.38 -9.89 20.17
N ARG A 14 7.94 -9.89 18.91
CA ARG A 14 6.57 -9.46 18.59
C ARG A 14 5.58 -10.39 19.31
N PRO A 15 4.57 -9.87 20.03
CA PRO A 15 3.55 -10.71 20.64
C PRO A 15 2.98 -11.68 19.60
N VAL A 16 2.93 -12.97 19.96
CA VAL A 16 2.31 -13.98 19.11
C VAL A 16 0.82 -13.67 19.04
N MET A 17 0.30 -13.51 17.83
CA MET A 17 -1.14 -13.30 17.60
C MET A 17 -1.92 -14.48 18.18
N SER A 18 -2.95 -14.20 18.99
CA SER A 18 -3.78 -15.25 19.58
C SER A 18 -4.46 -16.07 18.48
N PRO A 19 -4.76 -17.36 18.74
CA PRO A 19 -5.51 -18.17 17.79
C PRO A 19 -6.86 -17.54 17.40
N GLU A 20 -7.60 -16.95 18.34
CA GLU A 20 -8.90 -16.34 18.03
C GLU A 20 -8.76 -15.17 17.06
N VAL A 21 -7.77 -14.30 17.27
CA VAL A 21 -7.50 -13.16 16.38
C VAL A 21 -7.09 -13.63 15.00
N ARG A 22 -6.29 -14.70 14.92
CA ARG A 22 -5.87 -15.28 13.64
C ARG A 22 -7.05 -15.83 12.84
N GLU A 23 -7.95 -16.57 13.50
CA GLU A 23 -9.14 -17.11 12.84
C GLU A 23 -10.10 -15.99 12.42
N ALA A 24 -10.30 -14.97 13.25
CA ALA A 24 -11.10 -13.81 12.89
C ALA A 24 -10.54 -13.08 11.64
N LEU A 25 -9.21 -12.92 11.55
CA LEU A 25 -8.56 -12.34 10.38
C LEU A 25 -8.69 -13.23 9.14
N ARG A 26 -8.59 -14.56 9.30
CA ARG A 26 -8.79 -15.50 8.20
C ARG A 26 -10.22 -15.41 7.66
N ALA A 27 -11.21 -15.56 8.52
CA ALA A 27 -12.62 -15.52 8.14
C ALA A 27 -13.01 -14.17 7.51
N GLY A 28 -12.56 -13.06 8.12
CA GLY A 28 -12.76 -11.73 7.54
C GLY A 28 -12.07 -11.56 6.18
N GLY A 29 -10.88 -12.12 6.04
CA GLY A 29 -10.12 -12.12 4.78
C GLY A 29 -10.84 -12.88 3.66
N GLU A 30 -11.37 -14.06 3.94
CA GLU A 30 -12.14 -14.87 2.99
C GLU A 30 -13.39 -14.13 2.49
N VAL A 31 -14.15 -13.52 3.41
CA VAL A 31 -15.32 -12.71 3.05
C VAL A 31 -14.95 -11.53 2.17
N ALA A 32 -13.84 -10.86 2.46
CA ALA A 32 -13.36 -9.74 1.66
C ALA A 32 -12.91 -10.17 0.25
N VAL A 33 -12.23 -11.33 0.12
CA VAL A 33 -11.86 -11.89 -1.19
C VAL A 33 -13.11 -12.20 -2.01
N ARG A 34 -14.11 -12.86 -1.41
CA ARG A 34 -15.36 -13.17 -2.11
C ARG A 34 -16.06 -11.91 -2.62
N ARG A 35 -16.26 -10.91 -1.75
CA ARG A 35 -16.89 -9.64 -2.14
C ARG A 35 -16.12 -8.91 -3.23
N MET A 36 -14.80 -8.97 -3.20
CA MET A 36 -13.96 -8.41 -4.26
C MET A 36 -14.22 -9.12 -5.59
N GLY A 37 -14.34 -10.45 -5.59
CA GLY A 37 -14.76 -11.23 -6.76
C GLY A 37 -16.13 -10.80 -7.28
N ASP A 38 -17.12 -10.73 -6.38
CA ASP A 38 -18.50 -10.31 -6.73
C ASP A 38 -18.51 -8.93 -7.43
N LEU A 39 -17.65 -7.99 -7.01
CA LEU A 39 -17.51 -6.67 -7.64
C LEU A 39 -16.76 -6.69 -8.98
N LEU A 40 -15.76 -7.58 -9.12
CA LEU A 40 -15.01 -7.72 -10.37
C LEU A 40 -15.85 -8.38 -11.47
N ASP A 41 -16.79 -9.24 -11.09
CA ASP A 41 -17.70 -9.94 -12.01
C ASP A 41 -19.00 -9.15 -12.30
N ASP A 42 -19.25 -8.02 -11.61
CA ASP A 42 -20.39 -7.14 -11.86
C ASP A 42 -20.09 -6.10 -12.95
N ASP A 43 -20.46 -6.39 -14.20
CA ASP A 43 -20.29 -5.48 -15.33
C ASP A 43 -20.92 -4.10 -15.11
N ALA A 44 -22.03 -4.01 -14.36
CA ALA A 44 -22.71 -2.73 -14.10
C ALA A 44 -21.93 -1.84 -13.13
N ALA A 45 -20.93 -2.39 -12.42
CA ALA A 45 -20.06 -1.63 -11.54
C ALA A 45 -19.05 -0.77 -12.31
N TRP A 46 -18.74 -1.11 -13.56
CA TRP A 46 -17.58 -0.58 -14.29
C TRP A 46 -17.92 0.45 -15.36
N GLY A 47 -16.89 1.21 -15.74
CA GLY A 47 -16.96 2.17 -16.83
C GLY A 47 -17.52 3.54 -16.42
N PRO A 48 -17.66 4.47 -17.38
CA PRO A 48 -18.04 5.86 -17.09
C PRO A 48 -19.47 6.01 -16.53
N ALA A 49 -20.35 5.05 -16.83
CA ALA A 49 -21.73 5.01 -16.37
C ALA A 49 -21.97 3.96 -15.27
N GLY A 50 -20.92 3.27 -14.82
CA GLY A 50 -20.99 2.28 -13.76
C GLY A 50 -21.27 2.91 -12.40
N TRP A 51 -21.78 2.11 -11.47
CA TRP A 51 -22.16 2.62 -10.14
C TRP A 51 -20.96 2.81 -9.19
N LEU A 52 -19.79 2.21 -9.47
CA LEU A 52 -18.56 2.53 -8.74
C LEU A 52 -17.97 3.84 -9.25
N SER A 53 -17.49 4.68 -8.34
CA SER A 53 -16.74 5.87 -8.74
C SER A 53 -15.43 5.49 -9.44
N PRO A 54 -14.89 6.34 -10.35
CA PRO A 54 -13.63 6.04 -11.04
C PRO A 54 -12.46 5.72 -10.09
N MET A 55 -12.41 6.37 -8.92
CA MET A 55 -11.37 6.12 -7.92
C MET A 55 -11.52 4.76 -7.24
N GLU A 56 -12.76 4.31 -6.99
CA GLU A 56 -13.03 2.98 -6.43
C GLU A 56 -12.70 1.88 -7.43
N GLN A 57 -13.04 2.08 -8.71
CA GLN A 57 -12.65 1.17 -9.80
C GLN A 57 -11.12 0.99 -9.84
N ILE A 58 -10.34 2.08 -9.78
CA ILE A 58 -8.86 2.03 -9.75
C ILE A 58 -8.33 1.28 -8.53
N LYS A 59 -8.86 1.59 -7.34
CA LYS A 59 -8.41 0.95 -6.09
C LYS A 59 -8.72 -0.55 -6.08
N LEU A 60 -9.92 -0.93 -6.53
CA LEU A 60 -10.32 -2.32 -6.62
C LEU A 60 -9.42 -3.10 -7.58
N LEU A 61 -9.15 -2.55 -8.76
CA LEU A 61 -8.22 -3.14 -9.73
C LEU A 61 -6.81 -3.28 -9.18
N ALA A 62 -6.28 -2.25 -8.49
CA ALA A 62 -4.95 -2.30 -7.91
C ALA A 62 -4.82 -3.43 -6.88
N VAL A 63 -5.80 -3.55 -5.97
CA VAL A 63 -5.82 -4.62 -4.96
C VAL A 63 -5.99 -6.00 -5.61
N ALA A 64 -6.85 -6.12 -6.63
CA ALA A 64 -7.03 -7.37 -7.36
C ALA A 64 -5.73 -7.80 -8.07
N HIS A 65 -5.04 -6.85 -8.71
CA HIS A 65 -3.77 -7.09 -9.38
C HIS A 65 -2.68 -7.53 -8.39
N GLU A 66 -2.52 -6.80 -7.26
CA GLU A 66 -1.57 -7.16 -6.21
C GLU A 66 -1.82 -8.57 -5.64
N ARG A 67 -3.08 -9.00 -5.58
CA ARG A 67 -3.44 -10.35 -5.10
C ARG A 67 -3.20 -11.44 -6.14
N ALA A 68 -3.52 -11.18 -7.41
CA ALA A 68 -3.38 -12.16 -8.48
C ALA A 68 -1.90 -12.40 -8.84
N PHE A 69 -1.08 -11.35 -8.84
CA PHE A 69 0.29 -11.40 -9.36
C PHE A 69 1.37 -11.09 -8.31
N GLY A 70 0.95 -10.80 -7.08
CA GLY A 70 1.83 -10.27 -6.06
C GLY A 70 2.07 -8.77 -6.22
N ARG A 71 2.54 -8.12 -5.16
CA ARG A 71 2.92 -6.72 -5.21
C ARG A 71 4.25 -6.59 -5.93
N ALA A 72 4.29 -5.85 -7.04
CA ALA A 72 5.55 -5.41 -7.61
C ALA A 72 6.30 -4.60 -6.53
N VAL A 73 7.51 -5.02 -6.15
CA VAL A 73 8.30 -4.41 -5.07
C VAL A 73 8.70 -2.94 -5.36
N ALA A 74 8.25 -2.35 -6.47
CA ALA A 74 8.66 -1.03 -6.92
C ALA A 74 7.55 -0.21 -7.58
N VAL A 75 6.37 -0.06 -6.99
CA VAL A 75 5.54 1.15 -7.19
C VAL A 75 4.80 1.47 -5.89
N SER A 76 5.42 2.26 -5.01
CA SER A 76 4.69 2.91 -3.91
C SER A 76 3.80 3.97 -4.54
N LEU A 77 2.49 3.73 -4.59
CA LEU A 77 1.50 4.79 -4.81
C LEU A 77 1.33 5.60 -3.50
N ASP A 78 2.44 6.08 -2.93
CA ASP A 78 2.40 7.22 -2.02
C ASP A 78 2.23 8.46 -2.89
N GLN A 79 1.05 8.59 -3.49
CA GLN A 79 0.61 9.87 -4.02
C GLN A 79 0.32 10.74 -2.79
N GLN A 80 1.38 11.38 -2.31
CA GLN A 80 1.33 12.39 -1.26
C GLN A 80 0.25 13.41 -1.64
N PHE A 81 -0.83 13.47 -0.87
CA PHE A 81 -1.70 14.64 -0.85
C PHE A 81 -0.85 15.83 -0.39
N PRO A 82 -0.79 16.95 -1.14
CA PRO A 82 0.06 18.08 -0.78
C PRO A 82 -0.59 18.80 0.40
N GLY A 83 -0.22 18.40 1.61
CA GLY A 83 -0.74 18.92 2.85
C GLY A 83 0.37 19.13 3.87
N ALA A 84 0.91 20.34 3.89
CA ALA A 84 1.62 20.96 5.01
C ALA A 84 2.94 20.30 5.49
N GLY A 85 3.98 20.31 4.65
CA GLY A 85 5.36 20.02 5.11
C GLY A 85 6.52 20.41 4.17
N ASP A 86 6.26 20.61 2.89
CA ASP A 86 7.28 20.59 1.82
C ASP A 86 8.17 21.83 1.62
N ARG A 87 8.37 22.68 2.62
CA ARG A 87 9.29 23.83 2.45
C ARG A 87 10.76 23.51 2.70
N ALA A 88 11.08 22.44 3.42
CA ALA A 88 12.48 22.13 3.75
C ALA A 88 13.17 21.21 2.72
N LEU A 89 12.45 20.27 2.11
CA LEU A 89 13.00 19.23 1.23
C LEU A 89 13.16 19.68 -0.23
N ALA A 90 12.38 20.67 -0.69
CA ALA A 90 12.45 21.18 -2.07
C ALA A 90 13.79 21.89 -2.38
N SER A 91 14.40 22.51 -1.36
CA SER A 91 15.60 23.34 -1.50
C SER A 91 16.85 22.53 -1.89
N ASP A 92 17.00 21.33 -1.33
CA ASP A 92 18.17 20.48 -1.59
C ASP A 92 18.06 19.72 -2.91
N GLN A 93 16.84 19.35 -3.32
CA GLN A 93 16.62 18.72 -4.63
C GLN A 93 16.84 19.70 -5.78
N HIS A 94 16.38 20.95 -5.65
CA HIS A 94 16.66 21.99 -6.66
C HIS A 94 18.15 22.31 -6.77
N ARG A 95 18.89 22.35 -5.65
CA ARG A 95 20.33 22.61 -5.67
C ARG A 95 21.12 21.47 -6.34
N ARG A 96 20.69 20.22 -6.17
CA ARG A 96 21.31 19.05 -6.81
C ARG A 96 21.03 19.00 -8.32
N LEU A 97 19.84 19.39 -8.76
CA LEU A 97 19.50 19.45 -10.19
C LEU A 97 20.24 20.59 -10.91
N ALA A 98 20.39 21.76 -10.27
CA ALA A 98 21.13 22.88 -10.86
C ALA A 98 22.64 22.59 -11.04
N ALA A 99 23.21 21.68 -10.24
CA ALA A 99 24.61 21.27 -10.34
C ALA A 99 24.90 20.29 -11.50
N LEU A 100 23.86 19.71 -12.11
CA LEU A 100 23.96 18.73 -13.20
C LEU A 100 23.77 19.33 -14.59
N ILE A 101 23.48 20.63 -14.70
CA ILE A 101 23.34 21.33 -15.99
C ILE A 101 24.69 21.99 -16.33
N PRO A 102 25.41 21.55 -17.37
CA PRO A 102 26.60 22.23 -17.84
C PRO A 102 26.21 23.61 -18.38
N LYS A 103 26.87 24.66 -17.88
CA LYS A 103 26.72 26.00 -18.45
C LYS A 103 27.55 26.07 -19.73
N HIS A 104 26.89 26.18 -20.87
CA HIS A 104 27.50 26.62 -22.13
C HIS A 104 27.63 28.13 -22.14
#